data_AF-A0A1H7VX69-F1
#
_entry.id   AF-A0A1H7VX69-F1
#
_cell.length_a   1.000
_cell.length_b   1.000
_cell.length_c   1.000
_cell.angle_alpha   90.00
_cell.angle_beta   90.00
_cell.angle_gamma   90.00
#
_symmetry.space_group_name_H-M   'P 1'
#
loop_
_entity.id
_entity.type
_entity.pdbx_description
1 polymer ?
#
loop_
_entity_poly.entity_id
_entity_poly.type
_entity_poly.pdbx_seq_one_letter_code
_entity_poly.pdbx_strand_id
1 'polypeptide(L)'
;MGAAGGEERAVVQALRDEARKSLPNIAHRSAHVVDDAVDKGTRNLAAHAENEARTAEDFRSKLPTDKPVPAPRAGDASKIDHALTGGDTPAPSDVAAPRFGNDALRDGPNADQEIDQALEGTGMSRAEYDRLRLSPTNDLTPEEIRQVAAVRNKIRIDDGQIMTKVVGKDVKDAYLQNKSALGKYPFDPSTFGNSIARGTDTAGLRTPAQLRDGLALDDKGQGWTPVAENATEAYQLRFRAPDGLGDSAVPSYGAVGDLRADPSLGGRADTVATIASGHAASGSVMEDPFTGTGYTGGGVPEWLAPRGTEFPGRAEMWELTPDGGERMIGFYEGGAWSAVHG
;
A
#
# COMPACT_ATOMS: atom_id res chain seq x y z
N MET A 1 -56.45 14.91 29.08
CA MET A 1 -55.78 14.22 27.96
C MET A 1 -55.84 15.14 26.74
N GLY A 2 -54.71 15.37 26.05
CA GLY A 2 -54.68 15.97 24.72
C GLY A 2 -53.98 17.33 24.58
N ALA A 3 -52.65 17.39 24.77
CA ALA A 3 -51.84 18.54 24.34
C ALA A 3 -50.39 18.18 23.91
N ALA A 4 -50.04 16.89 23.83
CA ALA A 4 -48.65 16.45 23.57
C ALA A 4 -48.34 16.10 22.09
N GLY A 5 -49.30 16.16 21.18
CA GLY A 5 -49.11 15.69 19.78
C GLY A 5 -48.87 16.79 18.72
N GLY A 6 -48.81 18.06 19.13
CA GLY A 6 -48.67 19.19 18.20
C GLY A 6 -47.23 19.46 17.77
N GLU A 7 -46.29 19.40 18.71
CA GLU A 7 -44.88 19.73 18.45
C GLU A 7 -44.17 18.63 17.65
N GLU A 8 -44.41 17.35 17.95
CA GLU A 8 -43.84 16.25 17.16
C GLU A 8 -44.30 16.28 15.70
N ARG A 9 -45.56 16.65 15.43
CA ARG A 9 -46.05 16.79 14.05
C ARG A 9 -45.38 17.94 13.31
N ALA A 10 -45.08 19.05 14.00
CA ALA A 10 -44.39 20.18 13.40
C ALA A 10 -42.93 19.83 13.04
N VAL A 11 -42.23 19.11 13.92
CA VAL A 11 -40.84 18.65 13.68
C VAL A 11 -40.77 17.65 12.52
N VAL A 12 -41.67 16.67 12.49
CA VAL A 12 -41.72 15.68 11.39
C VAL A 12 -42.03 16.36 10.05
N GLN A 13 -42.91 17.35 10.04
CA GLN A 13 -43.24 18.10 8.83
C GLN A 13 -42.04 18.93 8.34
N ALA A 14 -41.34 19.62 9.24
CA ALA A 14 -40.14 20.39 8.90
C ALA A 14 -39.02 19.51 8.31
N LEU A 15 -38.76 18.34 8.90
CA LEU A 15 -37.79 17.37 8.38
C LEU A 15 -38.17 16.86 6.98
N ARG A 16 -39.46 16.67 6.73
CA ARG A 16 -39.96 16.20 5.42
C ARG A 16 -39.79 17.26 4.33
N ASP A 17 -40.01 18.52 4.68
CA ASP A 17 -39.85 19.65 3.76
C ASP A 17 -38.38 19.95 3.49
N GLU A 18 -37.51 19.78 4.49
CA GLU A 18 -36.05 19.87 4.33
C GLU A 18 -35.50 18.74 3.44
N ALA A 19 -35.92 17.49 3.67
CA ALA A 19 -35.55 16.36 2.83
C ALA A 19 -36.00 16.54 1.36
N ARG A 20 -37.21 17.08 1.14
CA ARG A 20 -37.69 17.39 -0.22
C ARG A 20 -36.86 18.46 -0.92
N LYS A 21 -36.30 19.43 -0.18
CA LYS A 21 -35.42 20.47 -0.73
C LYS A 21 -34.00 19.98 -0.98
N SER A 22 -33.47 19.08 -0.15
CA SER A 22 -32.08 18.64 -0.22
C SER A 22 -31.85 17.51 -1.21
N LEU A 23 -32.81 16.59 -1.37
CA LEU A 23 -32.68 15.42 -2.26
C LEU A 23 -32.34 15.75 -3.72
N PRO A 24 -32.95 16.77 -4.39
CA PRO A 24 -32.58 17.13 -5.76
C PRO A 24 -31.14 17.66 -5.88
N ASN A 25 -30.65 18.38 -4.86
CA ASN A 25 -29.29 18.91 -4.84
C ASN A 25 -28.25 17.81 -4.63
N ILE A 26 -28.58 16.79 -3.83
CA ILE A 26 -27.74 15.59 -3.66
C ILE A 26 -27.68 14.81 -4.97
N ALA A 27 -28.81 14.56 -5.62
CA ALA A 27 -28.85 13.87 -6.90
C ALA A 27 -28.02 14.61 -7.98
N HIS A 28 -28.08 15.95 -8.02
CA HIS A 28 -27.28 16.73 -8.97
C HIS A 28 -25.78 16.73 -8.63
N ARG A 29 -25.42 16.76 -7.34
CA ARG A 29 -24.02 16.62 -6.89
C ARG A 29 -23.48 15.21 -7.04
N SER A 30 -24.32 14.18 -7.10
CA SER A 30 -23.84 12.81 -7.30
C SER A 30 -23.77 12.43 -8.78
N ALA A 31 -24.53 13.11 -9.65
CA ALA A 31 -24.53 12.83 -11.09
C ALA A 31 -23.13 12.98 -11.72
N HIS A 32 -22.43 14.08 -11.45
CA HIS A 32 -21.09 14.29 -12.02
C HIS A 32 -20.06 13.29 -11.48
N VAL A 33 -20.20 12.83 -10.23
CA VAL A 33 -19.30 11.81 -9.65
C VAL A 33 -19.48 10.46 -10.34
N VAL A 34 -20.73 10.11 -10.69
CA VAL A 34 -21.02 8.89 -11.46
C VAL A 34 -20.49 9.01 -12.88
N ASP A 35 -20.69 10.15 -13.54
CA ASP A 35 -20.18 10.40 -14.89
C ASP A 35 -18.63 10.37 -14.92
N ASP A 36 -17.96 11.03 -13.97
CA ASP A 36 -16.50 11.01 -13.83
C ASP A 36 -15.96 9.60 -13.58
N ALA A 37 -16.67 8.80 -12.76
CA ALA A 37 -16.30 7.41 -12.49
C ALA A 37 -16.47 6.51 -13.73
N VAL A 38 -17.54 6.70 -14.51
CA VAL A 38 -17.78 5.99 -15.77
C VAL A 38 -16.73 6.38 -16.82
N ASP A 39 -16.38 7.66 -16.92
CA ASP A 39 -15.35 8.15 -17.84
C ASP A 39 -13.97 7.64 -17.47
N LYS A 40 -13.64 7.60 -16.17
CA LYS A 40 -12.39 7.00 -15.67
C LYS A 40 -12.36 5.50 -15.93
N GLY A 41 -13.46 4.79 -15.66
CA GLY A 41 -13.59 3.36 -15.93
C GLY A 41 -13.41 3.03 -17.42
N THR A 42 -14.04 3.81 -18.29
CA THR A 42 -13.95 3.65 -19.75
C THR A 42 -12.52 3.88 -20.25
N ARG A 43 -11.83 4.92 -19.76
CA ARG A 43 -10.42 5.17 -20.08
C ARG A 43 -9.50 4.06 -19.61
N ASN A 44 -9.73 3.53 -18.40
CA ASN A 44 -8.94 2.43 -17.87
C ASN A 44 -9.13 1.13 -18.68
N LEU A 45 -10.36 0.82 -19.08
CA LEU A 45 -10.65 -0.33 -19.94
C LEU A 45 -10.01 -0.21 -21.32
N ALA A 46 -10.04 0.98 -21.93
CA ALA A 46 -9.37 1.25 -23.20
C ALA A 46 -7.84 1.08 -23.10
N ALA A 47 -7.22 1.65 -22.07
CA ALA A 47 -5.79 1.50 -21.81
C ALA A 47 -5.39 0.04 -21.52
N HIS A 48 -6.27 -0.72 -20.85
CA HIS A 48 -6.05 -2.14 -20.62
C HIS A 48 -6.09 -2.95 -21.93
N ALA A 49 -7.07 -2.70 -22.79
CA ALA A 49 -7.18 -3.34 -24.10
C ALA A 49 -5.98 -3.03 -25.01
N GLU A 50 -5.48 -1.79 -25.00
CA GLU A 50 -4.26 -1.39 -25.71
C GLU A 50 -3.02 -2.13 -25.18
N ASN A 51 -2.91 -2.29 -23.86
CA ASN A 51 -1.83 -3.05 -23.24
C ASN A 51 -1.90 -4.53 -23.63
N GLU A 52 -3.06 -5.17 -23.57
CA GLU A 52 -3.24 -6.56 -23.99
C GLU A 52 -2.85 -6.76 -25.47
N ALA A 53 -3.28 -5.85 -26.35
CA ALA A 53 -2.93 -5.89 -27.77
C ALA A 53 -1.41 -5.80 -27.98
N ARG A 54 -0.75 -4.87 -27.27
CA ARG A 54 0.70 -4.68 -27.32
C ARG A 54 1.46 -5.91 -26.80
N THR A 55 1.02 -6.49 -25.68
CA THR A 55 1.63 -7.71 -25.12
C THR A 55 1.44 -8.91 -26.05
N ALA A 56 0.26 -9.06 -26.65
CA ALA A 56 -0.01 -10.14 -27.60
C ALA A 56 0.82 -10.01 -28.89
N GLU A 57 1.07 -8.78 -29.35
CA GLU A 57 1.94 -8.52 -30.50
C GLU A 57 3.42 -8.77 -30.16
N ASP A 58 3.90 -8.29 -29.01
CA ASP A 58 5.27 -8.54 -28.54
C ASP A 58 5.54 -10.04 -28.39
N PHE A 59 4.61 -10.79 -27.82
CA PHE A 59 4.70 -12.24 -27.69
C PHE A 59 4.74 -12.94 -29.06
N ARG A 60 3.87 -12.54 -30.00
CA ARG A 60 3.88 -13.06 -31.37
C ARG A 60 5.18 -12.74 -32.12
N SER A 61 5.75 -11.57 -31.89
CA SER A 61 7.01 -11.14 -32.53
C SER A 61 8.22 -11.93 -32.04
N LYS A 62 8.16 -12.47 -30.82
CA LYS A 62 9.24 -13.23 -30.16
C LYS A 62 9.11 -14.74 -30.33
N LEU A 63 7.99 -15.24 -30.85
CA LEU A 63 7.83 -16.66 -31.14
C LEU A 63 8.70 -17.05 -32.34
N PRO A 64 9.54 -18.10 -32.23
CA PRO A 64 10.33 -18.59 -33.36
C PRO A 64 9.40 -19.09 -34.48
N THR A 65 9.29 -18.32 -35.55
CA THR A 65 8.75 -18.81 -36.81
C THR A 65 9.79 -19.75 -37.42
N ASP A 66 9.38 -21.00 -37.70
CA ASP A 66 10.11 -21.99 -38.50
C ASP A 66 11.12 -22.93 -37.80
N LYS A 67 10.91 -23.34 -36.55
CA LYS A 67 11.58 -24.55 -36.03
C LYS A 67 10.57 -25.61 -35.58
N PRO A 68 10.54 -26.80 -36.21
CA PRO A 68 9.73 -27.90 -35.71
C PRO A 68 10.16 -28.26 -34.29
N VAL A 69 9.16 -28.39 -33.40
CA VAL A 69 9.35 -28.79 -32.00
C VAL A 69 10.03 -30.16 -31.97
N PRO A 70 11.18 -30.32 -31.27
CA PRO A 70 11.82 -31.63 -31.14
C PRO A 70 10.87 -32.61 -30.45
N ALA A 71 10.68 -33.79 -31.04
CA ALA A 71 9.93 -34.85 -30.40
C ALA A 71 10.56 -35.22 -29.05
N PRO A 72 9.75 -35.52 -28.01
CA PRO A 72 10.26 -35.84 -26.69
C PRO A 72 11.14 -37.10 -26.76
N ARG A 73 12.41 -36.96 -26.35
CA ARG A 73 13.31 -38.10 -26.15
C ARG A 73 12.86 -38.87 -24.92
N ALA A 74 12.35 -40.07 -25.12
CA ALA A 74 12.26 -41.07 -24.06
C ALA A 74 13.68 -41.56 -23.74
N GLY A 75 14.18 -41.25 -22.55
CA GLY A 75 15.49 -41.73 -22.13
C GLY A 75 16.00 -41.05 -20.87
N ASP A 76 16.16 -41.87 -19.84
CA ASP A 76 16.98 -41.72 -18.64
C ASP A 76 16.44 -40.95 -17.43
N ALA A 77 16.79 -41.55 -16.29
CA ALA A 77 16.15 -41.45 -14.99
C ALA A 77 15.99 -40.02 -14.46
N SER A 78 14.84 -39.85 -13.81
CA SER A 78 14.32 -38.61 -13.27
C SER A 78 15.28 -37.93 -12.30
N LYS A 79 15.63 -36.67 -12.58
CA LYS A 79 16.27 -35.73 -11.62
C LYS A 79 15.44 -35.53 -10.33
N ILE A 80 14.19 -35.99 -10.30
CA ILE A 80 13.29 -35.90 -9.14
C ILE A 80 13.78 -36.79 -8.00
N ASP A 81 14.40 -37.94 -8.27
CA ASP A 81 14.88 -38.84 -7.21
C ASP A 81 16.11 -38.26 -6.47
N HIS A 82 16.88 -37.39 -7.13
CA HIS A 82 18.03 -36.73 -6.50
C HIS A 82 17.64 -35.54 -5.60
N ALA A 83 16.45 -34.97 -5.80
CA ALA A 83 15.95 -33.82 -5.02
C ALA A 83 15.26 -34.23 -3.70
N LEU A 84 14.95 -35.52 -3.52
CA LEU A 84 14.19 -36.00 -2.36
C LEU A 84 15.06 -36.55 -1.22
N THR A 85 16.39 -36.66 -1.39
CA THR A 85 17.28 -37.27 -0.39
C THR A 85 18.51 -36.43 -0.01
N GLY A 86 18.69 -35.23 -0.56
CA GLY A 86 19.82 -34.36 -0.28
C GLY A 86 19.42 -33.15 0.57
N GLY A 87 19.91 -33.07 1.81
CA GLY A 87 19.89 -31.83 2.57
C GLY A 87 20.86 -30.83 1.94
N ASP A 88 20.37 -30.09 0.94
CA ASP A 88 21.18 -29.15 0.18
C ASP A 88 20.97 -27.73 0.71
N THR A 89 22.03 -27.21 1.31
CA THR A 89 22.28 -25.76 1.37
C THR A 89 22.31 -25.26 -0.09
N PRO A 90 21.49 -24.26 -0.47
CA PRO A 90 21.39 -23.84 -1.87
C PRO A 90 22.74 -23.40 -2.43
N ALA A 91 23.02 -23.80 -3.68
CA ALA A 91 24.24 -23.40 -4.38
C ALA A 91 24.33 -21.87 -4.49
N PRO A 92 25.54 -21.26 -4.44
CA PRO A 92 25.71 -19.79 -4.45
C PRO A 92 25.05 -19.06 -5.63
N SER A 93 24.82 -19.74 -6.76
CA SER A 93 24.14 -19.19 -7.94
C SER A 93 22.63 -19.00 -7.77
N ASP A 94 22.01 -19.66 -6.78
CA ASP A 94 20.56 -19.63 -6.52
C ASP A 94 20.16 -18.50 -5.54
N VAL A 95 21.17 -17.86 -4.94
CA VAL A 95 21.00 -16.72 -4.03
C VAL A 95 20.73 -15.43 -4.84
N ALA A 96 21.27 -15.29 -6.05
CA ALA A 96 21.02 -14.11 -6.88
C ALA A 96 19.69 -14.16 -7.66
N ALA A 97 18.95 -15.27 -7.60
CA ALA A 97 17.66 -15.39 -8.29
C ALA A 97 16.57 -14.58 -7.57
N PRO A 98 15.77 -13.74 -8.26
CA PRO A 98 14.69 -12.98 -7.62
C PRO A 98 13.64 -13.89 -6.99
N ARG A 99 13.21 -13.58 -5.77
CA ARG A 99 12.18 -14.35 -5.01
C ARG A 99 10.93 -13.53 -4.70
N PHE A 100 11.04 -12.20 -4.68
CA PHE A 100 9.96 -11.28 -4.31
C PHE A 100 9.52 -10.40 -5.48
N GLY A 101 9.36 -11.00 -6.67
CA GLY A 101 8.76 -10.33 -7.84
C GLY A 101 7.27 -10.01 -7.62
N ASN A 102 6.63 -9.37 -8.59
CA ASN A 102 5.23 -8.91 -8.48
C ASN A 102 4.26 -10.03 -8.11
N ASP A 103 4.48 -11.25 -8.62
CA ASP A 103 3.64 -12.41 -8.29
C ASP A 103 3.73 -12.76 -6.80
N ALA A 104 4.91 -12.65 -6.20
CA ALA A 104 5.12 -12.89 -4.77
C ALA A 104 4.45 -11.83 -3.89
N LEU A 105 4.19 -10.62 -4.41
CA LEU A 105 3.42 -9.61 -3.69
C LEU A 105 1.96 -10.02 -3.52
N ARG A 106 1.46 -11.03 -4.24
CA ARG A 106 0.05 -11.47 -4.21
C ARG A 106 -0.13 -12.69 -3.33
N ASP A 107 0.44 -12.66 -2.14
CA ASP A 107 0.46 -13.79 -1.20
C ASP A 107 -0.79 -13.89 -0.31
N GLY A 108 -1.79 -13.04 -0.53
CA GLY A 108 -3.05 -13.03 0.22
C GLY A 108 -4.09 -12.07 -0.38
N PRO A 109 -5.21 -11.85 0.32
CA PRO A 109 -6.19 -10.84 -0.06
C PRO A 109 -5.57 -9.44 -0.01
N ASN A 110 -6.07 -8.54 -0.85
CA ASN A 110 -5.68 -7.14 -0.81
C ASN A 110 -6.65 -6.33 0.06
N ALA A 111 -6.24 -5.09 0.39
CA ALA A 111 -7.01 -4.20 1.23
C ALA A 111 -8.43 -3.95 0.71
N ASP A 112 -8.64 -3.83 -0.60
CA ASP A 112 -9.97 -3.56 -1.14
C ASP A 112 -10.95 -4.71 -0.83
N GLN A 113 -10.49 -5.96 -0.98
CA GLN A 113 -11.27 -7.15 -0.64
C GLN A 113 -11.58 -7.22 0.85
N GLU A 114 -10.58 -6.94 1.70
CA GLU A 114 -10.77 -6.98 3.15
C GLU A 114 -11.61 -5.81 3.66
N ILE A 115 -11.54 -4.64 3.03
CA ILE A 115 -12.41 -3.49 3.30
C ILE A 115 -13.87 -3.87 3.00
N ASP A 116 -14.12 -4.43 1.82
CA ASP A 116 -15.48 -4.82 1.42
C ASP A 116 -16.06 -5.85 2.40
N GLN A 117 -15.28 -6.87 2.75
CA GLN A 117 -15.65 -7.87 3.76
C GLN A 117 -15.87 -7.23 5.14
N ALA A 118 -15.00 -6.30 5.55
CA ALA A 118 -15.07 -5.64 6.83
C ALA A 118 -16.27 -4.70 6.99
N LEU A 119 -16.78 -4.17 5.87
CA LEU A 119 -17.97 -3.32 5.80
C LEU A 119 -19.28 -4.11 5.84
N GLU A 120 -19.25 -5.42 5.59
CA GLU A 120 -20.44 -6.27 5.68
C GLU A 120 -21.11 -6.14 7.05
N GLY A 121 -22.42 -5.87 7.05
CA GLY A 121 -23.23 -5.73 8.26
C GLY A 121 -23.02 -4.42 9.05
N THR A 122 -22.13 -3.52 8.63
CA THR A 122 -21.91 -2.22 9.30
C THR A 122 -22.96 -1.17 8.93
N GLY A 123 -23.62 -1.32 7.77
CA GLY A 123 -24.53 -0.31 7.21
C GLY A 123 -23.82 0.85 6.50
N MET A 124 -22.49 0.92 6.54
CA MET A 124 -21.68 1.91 5.84
C MET A 124 -21.41 1.48 4.39
N SER A 125 -21.53 2.41 3.46
CA SER A 125 -21.19 2.15 2.05
C SER A 125 -19.69 2.23 1.80
N ARG A 126 -19.20 1.53 0.76
CA ARG A 126 -17.81 1.63 0.31
C ARG A 126 -17.38 3.07 0.00
N ALA A 127 -18.23 3.82 -0.69
CA ALA A 127 -17.96 5.22 -1.04
C ALA A 127 -17.87 6.13 0.19
N GLU A 128 -18.71 5.90 1.21
CA GLU A 128 -18.64 6.61 2.48
C GLU A 128 -17.35 6.26 3.23
N TYR A 129 -16.99 4.98 3.29
CA TYR A 129 -15.74 4.53 3.89
C TYR A 129 -14.51 5.14 3.20
N ASP A 130 -14.50 5.13 1.86
CA ASP A 130 -13.44 5.74 1.06
C ASP A 130 -13.32 7.25 1.34
N ARG A 131 -14.45 7.97 1.43
CA ARG A 131 -14.44 9.39 1.83
C ARG A 131 -13.77 9.59 3.18
N LEU A 132 -14.15 8.78 4.17
CA LEU A 132 -13.64 8.91 5.53
C LEU A 132 -12.16 8.56 5.63
N ARG A 133 -11.73 7.42 5.06
CA ARG A 133 -10.33 6.98 5.16
C ARG A 133 -9.34 7.89 4.43
N LEU A 134 -9.80 8.56 3.37
CA LEU A 134 -8.99 9.50 2.58
C LEU A 134 -9.03 10.94 3.10
N SER A 135 -9.87 11.21 4.09
CA SER A 135 -9.90 12.52 4.75
C SER A 135 -8.84 12.59 5.85
N PRO A 136 -8.12 13.72 6.01
CA PRO A 136 -7.27 13.94 7.16
C PRO A 136 -8.08 13.77 8.44
N THR A 137 -7.53 13.08 9.44
CA THR A 137 -8.16 12.94 10.77
C THR A 137 -8.45 14.27 11.46
N ASN A 138 -7.78 15.34 11.01
CA ASN A 138 -8.06 16.69 11.46
C ASN A 138 -9.47 17.19 11.11
N ASP A 139 -10.08 16.60 10.09
CA ASP A 139 -11.39 16.99 9.57
C ASP A 139 -12.49 15.99 9.96
N LEU A 140 -12.13 14.91 10.66
CA LEU A 140 -13.04 13.86 11.08
C LEU A 140 -13.52 14.07 12.51
N THR A 141 -14.79 13.72 12.74
CA THR A 141 -15.36 13.62 14.09
C THR A 141 -14.82 12.37 14.81
N PRO A 142 -14.90 12.32 16.17
CA PRO A 142 -14.55 11.11 16.92
C PRO A 142 -15.31 9.85 16.49
N GLU A 143 -16.56 9.98 16.04
CA GLU A 143 -17.34 8.85 15.55
C GLU A 143 -16.84 8.37 14.19
N GLU A 144 -16.57 9.28 13.26
CA GLU A 144 -15.98 8.93 11.96
C GLU A 144 -14.61 8.27 12.11
N ILE A 145 -13.77 8.73 13.05
CA ILE A 145 -12.49 8.07 13.37
C ILE A 145 -12.73 6.63 13.85
N ARG A 146 -13.70 6.40 14.75
CA ARG A 146 -14.04 5.04 15.21
C ARG A 146 -14.51 4.15 14.06
N GLN A 147 -15.34 4.69 13.17
CA GLN A 147 -15.85 3.93 12.03
C GLN A 147 -14.72 3.53 11.07
N VAL A 148 -13.81 4.45 10.76
CA VAL A 148 -12.65 4.13 9.92
C VAL A 148 -11.76 3.07 10.57
N ALA A 149 -11.47 3.27 11.86
CA ALA A 149 -10.62 2.38 12.63
C ALA A 149 -11.21 0.98 12.79
N ALA A 150 -12.53 0.84 12.95
CA ALA A 150 -13.19 -0.45 13.08
C ALA A 150 -12.97 -1.35 11.86
N VAL A 151 -12.95 -0.78 10.65
CA VAL A 151 -12.60 -1.50 9.42
C VAL A 151 -11.08 -1.66 9.29
N ARG A 152 -10.31 -0.59 9.49
CA ARG A 152 -8.85 -0.61 9.34
C ARG A 152 -8.16 -1.62 10.26
N ASN A 153 -8.67 -1.80 11.48
CA ASN A 153 -8.16 -2.73 12.47
C ASN A 153 -8.50 -4.20 12.16
N LYS A 154 -9.35 -4.50 11.17
CA LYS A 154 -9.56 -5.86 10.65
C LYS A 154 -8.49 -6.27 9.65
N ILE A 155 -7.85 -5.29 9.00
CA ILE A 155 -6.77 -5.50 8.03
C ILE A 155 -5.46 -5.63 8.80
N ARG A 156 -4.85 -6.83 8.75
CA ARG A 156 -3.66 -7.18 9.54
C ARG A 156 -2.46 -7.53 8.66
N ILE A 157 -1.28 -7.48 9.28
CA ILE A 157 -0.06 -8.06 8.73
C ILE A 157 0.05 -9.46 9.32
N ASP A 158 0.17 -10.45 8.46
CA ASP A 158 0.46 -11.82 8.86
C ASP A 158 1.97 -12.08 8.90
N ASP A 159 2.41 -13.00 9.76
CA ASP A 159 3.81 -13.41 9.81
C ASP A 159 4.25 -14.00 8.45
N GLY A 160 5.44 -13.60 7.99
CA GLY A 160 6.00 -14.05 6.72
C GLY A 160 5.36 -13.44 5.48
N GLN A 161 4.30 -12.63 5.60
CA GLN A 161 3.69 -11.89 4.50
C GLN A 161 4.70 -10.95 3.83
N ILE A 162 4.65 -10.82 2.51
CA ILE A 162 5.51 -9.88 1.82
C ILE A 162 5.08 -8.46 2.16
N MET A 163 6.03 -7.68 2.67
CA MET A 163 5.92 -6.26 2.93
C MET A 163 6.73 -5.49 1.90
N THR A 164 6.35 -4.24 1.69
CA THR A 164 7.10 -3.33 0.83
C THR A 164 7.27 -1.94 1.44
N LYS A 165 8.32 -1.27 0.98
CA LYS A 165 8.59 0.14 1.25
C LYS A 165 9.13 0.79 -0.02
N VAL A 166 8.50 1.86 -0.47
CA VAL A 166 9.07 2.72 -1.51
C VAL A 166 10.17 3.58 -0.89
N VAL A 167 11.34 3.62 -1.53
CA VAL A 167 12.51 4.35 -1.03
C VAL A 167 13.07 5.28 -2.08
N GLY A 168 13.64 6.41 -1.63
CA GLY A 168 14.38 7.33 -2.48
C GLY A 168 15.70 6.72 -2.97
N LYS A 169 16.26 7.31 -4.03
CA LYS A 169 17.52 6.85 -4.64
C LYS A 169 18.69 6.80 -3.65
N ASP A 170 18.78 7.77 -2.76
CA ASP A 170 19.82 7.88 -1.74
C ASP A 170 19.74 6.75 -0.69
N VAL A 171 18.53 6.43 -0.23
CA VAL A 171 18.25 5.30 0.68
C VAL A 171 18.57 3.97 0.00
N LYS A 172 18.12 3.79 -1.25
CA LYS A 172 18.46 2.61 -2.06
C LYS A 172 19.98 2.46 -2.21
N ASP A 173 20.69 3.54 -2.60
CA ASP A 173 22.14 3.53 -2.73
C ASP A 173 22.83 3.22 -1.38
N ALA A 174 22.28 3.69 -0.26
CA ALA A 174 22.81 3.41 1.08
C ALA A 174 22.67 1.94 1.48
N TYR A 175 21.52 1.32 1.22
CA TYR A 175 21.34 -0.13 1.41
C TYR A 175 22.32 -0.91 0.56
N LEU A 176 22.33 -0.70 -0.77
CA LEU A 176 23.16 -1.48 -1.71
C LEU A 176 24.67 -1.31 -1.49
N GLN A 177 25.09 -0.20 -0.88
CA GLN A 177 26.50 0.06 -0.55
C GLN A 177 26.85 -0.32 0.90
N ASN A 178 25.91 -0.91 1.66
CA ASN A 178 26.06 -1.23 3.08
C ASN A 178 26.60 -0.04 3.91
N LYS A 179 26.06 1.16 3.65
CA LYS A 179 26.50 2.35 4.38
C LYS A 179 26.11 2.25 5.85
N SER A 180 26.90 2.88 6.72
CA SER A 180 26.55 3.09 8.14
C SER A 180 25.94 4.47 8.41
N ALA A 181 25.77 5.30 7.37
CA ALA A 181 25.22 6.64 7.48
C ALA A 181 24.50 7.08 6.19
N LEU A 182 23.43 7.86 6.37
CA LEU A 182 22.71 8.58 5.32
C LEU A 182 22.79 10.08 5.62
N GLY A 183 23.67 10.78 4.90
CA GLY A 183 24.02 12.16 5.23
C GLY A 183 24.63 12.25 6.64
N LYS A 184 24.02 13.05 7.52
CA LYS A 184 24.44 13.20 8.93
C LYS A 184 23.79 12.20 9.88
N TYR A 185 22.88 11.36 9.39
CA TYR A 185 22.10 10.44 10.22
C TYR A 185 22.73 9.04 10.21
N PRO A 186 22.78 8.35 11.36
CA PRO A 186 23.10 6.92 11.39
C PRO A 186 22.14 6.15 10.49
N PHE A 187 22.69 5.15 9.79
CA PHE A 187 21.92 4.26 8.94
C PHE A 187 22.40 2.84 9.18
N ASP A 188 21.46 1.92 9.39
CA ASP A 188 21.77 0.51 9.56
C ASP A 188 21.15 -0.28 8.39
N PRO A 189 21.97 -0.80 7.46
CA PRO A 189 21.47 -1.47 6.27
C PRO A 189 20.86 -2.84 6.59
N SER A 190 21.03 -3.35 7.81
CA SER A 190 20.42 -4.61 8.28
C SER A 190 18.99 -4.45 8.81
N THR A 191 18.50 -3.21 8.90
CA THR A 191 17.20 -2.88 9.49
C THR A 191 16.29 -2.10 8.55
N PHE A 192 15.01 -2.11 8.85
CA PHE A 192 13.99 -1.24 8.30
C PHE A 192 13.18 -0.59 9.42
N GLY A 193 12.26 0.30 9.04
CA GLY A 193 11.35 0.93 9.99
C GLY A 193 10.50 2.03 9.37
N ASN A 194 9.68 2.64 10.22
CA ASN A 194 8.65 3.59 9.84
C ASN A 194 7.66 2.95 8.84
N SER A 195 7.18 3.74 7.88
CA SER A 195 6.06 3.36 7.04
C SER A 195 6.35 2.22 6.09
N ILE A 196 5.50 1.20 6.15
CA ILE A 196 5.51 0.01 5.30
C ILE A 196 4.07 -0.34 4.92
N ALA A 197 3.92 -0.98 3.76
CA ALA A 197 2.65 -1.50 3.27
C ALA A 197 2.78 -3.01 3.00
N ARG A 198 1.66 -3.73 2.95
CA ARG A 198 1.67 -5.11 2.46
C ARG A 198 1.94 -5.12 0.96
N GLY A 199 2.61 -6.15 0.49
CA GLY A 199 2.83 -6.40 -0.92
C GLY A 199 1.52 -6.45 -1.68
N THR A 200 0.51 -7.13 -1.13
CA THR A 200 -0.81 -7.32 -1.76
C THR A 200 -1.51 -6.00 -2.06
N ASP A 201 -1.35 -5.01 -1.18
CA ASP A 201 -1.98 -3.69 -1.27
C ASP A 201 -1.31 -2.78 -2.31
N THR A 202 -0.09 -3.13 -2.74
CA THR A 202 0.71 -2.34 -3.69
C THR A 202 1.02 -3.09 -4.98
N ALA A 203 0.68 -4.38 -5.08
CA ALA A 203 1.02 -5.22 -6.22
C ALA A 203 0.47 -4.69 -7.56
N GLY A 204 -0.62 -3.92 -7.55
CA GLY A 204 -1.19 -3.26 -8.73
C GLY A 204 -0.44 -1.99 -9.17
N LEU A 205 0.44 -1.44 -8.33
CA LEU A 205 1.19 -0.20 -8.59
C LEU A 205 2.52 -0.57 -9.27
N ARG A 206 2.48 -0.69 -10.59
CA ARG A 206 3.56 -1.28 -11.39
C ARG A 206 4.49 -0.27 -12.06
N THR A 207 4.15 1.01 -12.04
CA THR A 207 5.00 2.07 -12.61
C THR A 207 5.39 3.09 -11.53
N PRO A 208 6.46 3.89 -11.74
CA PRO A 208 6.79 5.01 -10.87
C PRO A 208 5.60 5.94 -10.64
N ALA A 209 4.86 6.30 -11.69
CA ALA A 209 3.67 7.15 -11.58
C ALA A 209 2.57 6.50 -10.72
N GLN A 210 2.31 5.20 -10.91
CA GLN A 210 1.32 4.49 -10.10
C GLN A 210 1.73 4.38 -8.62
N LEU A 211 3.02 4.18 -8.32
CA LEU A 211 3.51 4.22 -6.95
C LEU A 211 3.37 5.61 -6.35
N ARG A 212 3.74 6.64 -7.11
CA ARG A 212 3.61 8.04 -6.68
C ARG A 212 2.16 8.36 -6.33
N ASP A 213 1.23 8.09 -7.22
CA ASP A 213 -0.18 8.46 -7.04
C ASP A 213 -0.87 7.55 -6.01
N GLY A 214 -0.66 6.23 -6.09
CA GLY A 214 -1.32 5.24 -5.24
C GLY A 214 -0.87 5.29 -3.77
N LEU A 215 0.33 5.80 -3.51
CA LEU A 215 0.84 6.02 -2.15
C LEU A 215 0.83 7.51 -1.77
N ALA A 216 0.30 8.39 -2.63
CA ALA A 216 0.34 9.85 -2.48
C ALA A 216 1.73 10.40 -2.16
N LEU A 217 2.77 9.82 -2.76
CA LEU A 217 4.16 10.21 -2.54
C LEU A 217 4.51 11.55 -3.22
N ASP A 218 3.52 12.28 -3.74
CA ASP A 218 3.72 13.67 -4.08
C ASP A 218 3.97 14.48 -2.82
N ASP A 219 5.16 15.07 -2.75
CA ASP A 219 5.54 15.95 -1.65
C ASP A 219 4.90 17.33 -1.78
N LYS A 220 3.98 17.54 -2.74
CA LYS A 220 3.39 18.84 -3.08
C LYS A 220 4.43 19.95 -3.24
N GLY A 221 5.64 19.60 -3.70
CA GLY A 221 6.75 20.52 -3.88
C GLY A 221 7.61 20.77 -2.63
N GLN A 222 7.46 19.99 -1.56
CA GLN A 222 8.23 20.12 -0.32
C GLN A 222 9.65 19.55 -0.41
N GLY A 223 10.00 18.83 -1.48
CA GLY A 223 11.34 18.34 -1.76
C GLY A 223 11.73 17.03 -1.05
N TRP A 224 10.78 16.28 -0.48
CA TRP A 224 11.03 15.01 0.22
C TRP A 224 10.70 13.76 -0.62
N THR A 225 10.02 13.91 -1.76
CA THR A 225 9.40 12.76 -2.46
C THR A 225 10.40 11.65 -2.83
N PRO A 226 10.10 10.38 -2.55
CA PRO A 226 10.92 9.25 -3.01
C PRO A 226 10.73 8.95 -4.50
N VAL A 227 9.64 9.41 -5.11
CA VAL A 227 9.31 9.17 -6.53
C VAL A 227 8.87 10.48 -7.16
N ALA A 228 9.79 11.18 -7.81
CA ALA A 228 9.52 12.46 -8.45
C ALA A 228 8.44 12.36 -9.55
N GLU A 229 7.83 13.50 -9.87
CA GLU A 229 6.98 13.58 -11.06
C GLU A 229 7.78 13.21 -12.31
N ASN A 230 7.19 12.39 -13.19
CA ASN A 230 7.85 11.87 -14.40
C ASN A 230 9.12 11.04 -14.13
N ALA A 231 9.27 10.48 -12.92
CA ALA A 231 10.40 9.61 -12.61
C ALA A 231 10.49 8.45 -13.61
N THR A 232 11.70 8.25 -14.16
CA THR A 232 12.00 7.14 -15.08
C THR A 232 12.27 5.83 -14.35
N GLU A 233 12.27 5.86 -13.02
CA GLU A 233 12.52 4.73 -12.14
C GLU A 233 11.89 4.99 -10.77
N ALA A 234 11.51 3.92 -10.08
CA ALA A 234 11.14 3.95 -8.67
C ALA A 234 11.71 2.72 -7.98
N TYR A 235 11.96 2.80 -6.68
CA TYR A 235 12.62 1.74 -5.93
C TYR A 235 11.74 1.20 -4.81
N GLN A 236 11.57 -0.12 -4.79
CA GLN A 236 10.84 -0.83 -3.75
C GLN A 236 11.76 -1.79 -3.02
N LEU A 237 11.86 -1.60 -1.71
CA LEU A 237 12.33 -2.63 -0.79
C LEU A 237 11.18 -3.64 -0.58
N ARG A 238 11.47 -4.94 -0.71
CA ARG A 238 10.52 -6.05 -0.51
C ARG A 238 11.12 -7.10 0.42
N PHE A 239 10.37 -7.55 1.41
CA PHE A 239 10.85 -8.48 2.44
C PHE A 239 9.68 -9.22 3.07
N ARG A 240 9.95 -10.35 3.73
CA ARG A 240 8.94 -11.03 4.56
C ARG A 240 8.81 -10.32 5.90
N ALA A 241 7.58 -10.14 6.37
CA ALA A 241 7.29 -9.71 7.73
C ALA A 241 7.98 -10.67 8.73
N PRO A 242 8.83 -10.17 9.65
CA PRO A 242 9.33 -10.98 10.75
C PRO A 242 8.18 -11.39 11.67
N ASP A 243 8.37 -12.50 12.38
CA ASP A 243 7.41 -12.99 13.37
C ASP A 243 7.06 -11.89 14.39
N GLY A 244 5.75 -11.68 14.61
CA GLY A 244 5.26 -10.66 15.54
C GLY A 244 5.31 -9.22 14.99
N LEU A 245 5.60 -9.02 13.70
CA LEU A 245 5.51 -7.69 13.10
C LEU A 245 4.07 -7.14 13.19
N GLY A 246 3.06 -7.99 13.00
CA GLY A 246 1.65 -7.57 13.05
C GLY A 246 1.19 -7.01 14.40
N ASP A 247 1.88 -7.38 15.49
CA ASP A 247 1.62 -6.87 16.85
C ASP A 247 2.44 -5.62 17.18
N SER A 248 3.65 -5.51 16.62
CA SER A 248 4.59 -4.43 16.93
C SER A 248 4.49 -3.24 15.98
N ALA A 249 4.06 -3.46 14.74
CA ALA A 249 3.79 -2.40 13.77
C ALA A 249 2.38 -1.86 13.98
N VAL A 250 2.26 -0.56 14.22
CA VAL A 250 0.96 0.09 14.45
C VAL A 250 0.43 0.71 13.17
N PRO A 251 -0.88 0.65 12.85
CA PRO A 251 -1.43 1.47 11.80
C PRO A 251 -1.06 2.94 12.03
N SER A 252 -0.86 3.72 10.96
CA SER A 252 -0.45 5.12 11.02
C SER A 252 -1.57 6.06 11.52
N TYR A 253 -2.06 5.82 12.74
CA TYR A 253 -3.05 6.65 13.43
C TYR A 253 -2.41 7.89 14.04
N GLY A 254 -3.07 9.04 13.86
CA GLY A 254 -2.53 10.28 14.37
C GLY A 254 -3.21 11.53 13.82
N ALA A 255 -2.62 12.69 14.10
CA ALA A 255 -3.04 13.96 13.54
C ALA A 255 -2.19 14.30 12.30
N VAL A 256 -2.72 15.10 11.38
CA VAL A 256 -2.01 15.50 10.16
C VAL A 256 -1.49 16.93 10.29
N GLY A 257 -0.24 17.20 9.89
CA GLY A 257 0.32 18.56 9.84
C GLY A 257 1.77 18.64 10.35
N ASP A 258 2.26 19.86 10.51
CA ASP A 258 3.62 20.14 11.00
C ASP A 258 3.60 20.41 12.51
N LEU A 259 4.14 19.47 13.30
CA LEU A 259 4.23 19.59 14.76
C LEU A 259 5.07 20.80 15.21
N ARG A 260 6.03 21.26 14.41
CA ARG A 260 6.84 22.45 14.73
C ARG A 260 6.02 23.72 14.55
N ALA A 261 5.15 23.75 13.55
CA ALA A 261 4.25 24.87 13.30
C ALA A 261 3.08 24.89 14.29
N ASP A 262 2.55 23.71 14.66
CA ASP A 262 1.46 23.56 15.62
C ASP A 262 1.74 22.44 16.64
N PRO A 263 2.31 22.78 17.80
CA PRO A 263 2.57 21.82 18.87
C PRO A 263 1.31 21.16 19.46
N SER A 264 0.12 21.75 19.25
CA SER A 264 -1.14 21.17 19.76
C SER A 264 -1.51 19.87 19.05
N LEU A 265 -0.94 19.64 17.85
CA LEU A 265 -1.13 18.41 17.10
C LEU A 265 -0.66 17.16 17.86
N GLY A 266 0.29 17.28 18.79
CA GLY A 266 0.75 16.15 19.60
C GLY A 266 -0.37 15.55 20.45
N GLY A 267 -1.07 16.39 21.23
CA GLY A 267 -2.20 15.92 22.04
C GLY A 267 -3.39 15.46 21.18
N ARG A 268 -3.55 16.05 19.99
CA ARG A 268 -4.54 15.59 19.02
C ARG A 268 -4.21 14.20 18.48
N ALA A 269 -2.95 13.93 18.15
CA ALA A 269 -2.51 12.63 17.66
C ALA A 269 -2.78 11.53 18.69
N ASP A 270 -2.46 11.76 19.96
CA ASP A 270 -2.76 10.82 21.06
C ASP A 270 -4.27 10.57 21.21
N THR A 271 -5.08 11.62 21.04
CA THR A 271 -6.55 11.51 21.06
C THR A 271 -7.05 10.64 19.92
N VAL A 272 -6.57 10.86 18.68
CA VAL A 272 -6.93 10.05 17.51
C VAL A 272 -6.53 8.59 17.71
N ALA A 273 -5.28 8.33 18.14
CA ALA A 273 -4.80 6.98 18.38
C ALA A 273 -5.63 6.26 19.45
N THR A 274 -5.98 6.96 20.54
CA THR A 274 -6.83 6.42 21.61
C THR A 274 -8.24 6.08 21.13
N ILE A 275 -8.84 6.95 20.30
CA ILE A 275 -10.15 6.69 19.70
C ILE A 275 -10.08 5.48 18.76
N ALA A 276 -9.05 5.42 17.91
CA ALA A 276 -8.90 4.37 16.90
C ALA A 276 -8.57 3.00 17.49
N SER A 277 -7.79 2.95 18.57
CA SER A 277 -7.42 1.70 19.24
C SER A 277 -8.45 1.23 20.27
N GLY A 278 -9.28 2.15 20.78
CA GLY A 278 -10.22 1.88 21.88
C GLY A 278 -9.57 1.78 23.25
N HIS A 279 -8.28 2.11 23.38
CA HIS A 279 -7.54 2.14 24.64
C HIS A 279 -6.54 3.32 24.65
N ALA A 280 -6.02 3.69 25.81
CA ALA A 280 -4.99 4.74 25.87
C ALA A 280 -3.81 4.36 24.97
N ALA A 281 -3.48 5.23 24.02
CA ALA A 281 -2.43 5.03 23.02
C ALA A 281 -1.78 6.37 22.64
N SER A 282 -0.51 6.31 22.25
CA SER A 282 0.21 7.46 21.71
C SER A 282 0.13 7.47 20.18
N GLY A 283 -0.23 8.61 19.61
CA GLY A 283 -0.30 8.80 18.17
C GLY A 283 0.95 9.49 17.63
N SER A 284 1.03 9.60 16.30
CA SER A 284 2.07 10.40 15.64
C SER A 284 1.46 11.63 14.97
N VAL A 285 2.17 12.75 14.96
CA VAL A 285 1.87 13.84 14.03
C VAL A 285 2.54 13.48 12.71
N MET A 286 1.72 13.37 11.67
CA MET A 286 2.12 12.87 10.38
C MET A 286 1.99 13.99 9.35
N GLU A 287 2.98 14.12 8.47
CA GLU A 287 2.88 14.99 7.29
C GLU A 287 2.36 14.18 6.10
N ASP A 288 2.35 14.77 4.90
CA ASP A 288 2.14 14.00 3.67
C ASP A 288 3.11 12.80 3.63
N PRO A 289 2.68 11.63 3.16
CA PRO A 289 1.44 11.32 2.44
C PRO A 289 0.27 10.88 3.33
N PHE A 290 0.33 11.05 4.66
CA PHE A 290 -0.59 10.37 5.57
C PHE A 290 -1.89 11.13 5.82
N THR A 291 -2.98 10.39 5.95
CA THR A 291 -4.28 10.93 6.40
C THR A 291 -4.47 10.85 7.91
N GLY A 292 -3.59 10.12 8.61
CA GLY A 292 -3.72 9.85 10.05
C GLY A 292 -4.77 8.78 10.38
N THR A 293 -5.44 8.19 9.39
CA THR A 293 -6.48 7.16 9.57
C THR A 293 -5.93 5.73 9.44
N GLY A 294 -4.60 5.56 9.38
CA GLY A 294 -3.97 4.27 9.05
C GLY A 294 -3.79 4.02 7.54
N TYR A 295 -4.01 5.05 6.71
CA TYR A 295 -3.86 5.02 5.26
C TYR A 295 -2.96 6.16 4.76
N THR A 296 -2.41 5.99 3.55
CA THR A 296 -1.89 7.09 2.74
C THR A 296 -3.03 7.86 2.07
N GLY A 297 -2.75 9.05 1.54
CA GLY A 297 -3.67 9.84 0.74
C GLY A 297 -4.11 9.17 -0.56
N GLY A 298 -3.36 8.17 -1.03
CA GLY A 298 -3.74 7.32 -2.17
C GLY A 298 -4.59 6.12 -1.79
N GLY A 299 -4.82 5.90 -0.48
CA GLY A 299 -5.70 4.85 0.03
C GLY A 299 -5.05 3.50 0.27
N VAL A 300 -3.72 3.42 0.31
CA VAL A 300 -3.04 2.18 0.71
C VAL A 300 -2.96 2.14 2.24
N PRO A 301 -3.36 1.04 2.90
CA PRO A 301 -3.14 0.89 4.34
C PRO A 301 -1.64 0.86 4.63
N GLU A 302 -1.20 1.65 5.62
CA GLU A 302 0.19 1.64 6.06
C GLU A 302 0.30 1.38 7.56
N TRP A 303 1.45 0.81 7.92
CA TRP A 303 1.87 0.55 9.29
C TRP A 303 3.21 1.21 9.55
N LEU A 304 3.39 1.66 10.79
CA LEU A 304 4.64 2.18 11.32
C LEU A 304 5.38 1.03 12.02
N ALA A 305 6.31 0.41 11.31
CA ALA A 305 7.24 -0.53 11.92
C ALA A 305 8.16 0.20 12.90
N PRO A 306 8.48 -0.40 14.06
CA PRO A 306 9.50 0.12 14.96
C PRO A 306 10.81 0.41 14.21
N ARG A 307 11.55 1.43 14.66
CA ARG A 307 12.88 1.70 14.09
C ARG A 307 13.85 0.63 14.57
N GLY A 308 14.70 0.15 13.68
CA GLY A 308 15.67 -0.90 13.98
C GLY A 308 15.08 -2.30 13.91
N THR A 309 13.90 -2.48 13.32
CA THR A 309 13.39 -3.82 13.02
C THR A 309 14.32 -4.49 12.01
N GLU A 310 14.90 -5.62 12.40
CA GLU A 310 15.83 -6.38 11.56
C GLU A 310 15.10 -7.09 10.41
N PHE A 311 15.76 -7.25 9.27
CA PHE A 311 15.28 -8.19 8.26
C PHE A 311 15.42 -9.63 8.79
N PRO A 312 14.35 -10.44 8.83
CA PRO A 312 14.40 -11.81 9.38
C PRO A 312 15.22 -12.79 8.53
N GLY A 313 15.73 -12.34 7.38
CA GLY A 313 16.39 -13.15 6.39
C GLY A 313 16.53 -12.34 5.11
N ARG A 314 16.07 -12.91 3.99
CA ARG A 314 16.19 -12.26 2.69
C ARG A 314 15.33 -10.99 2.58
N ALA A 315 15.90 -9.93 2.03
CA ALA A 315 15.17 -8.78 1.48
C ALA A 315 15.66 -8.48 0.06
N GLU A 316 14.85 -7.84 -0.77
CA GLU A 316 15.18 -7.53 -2.16
C GLU A 316 14.89 -6.05 -2.46
N MET A 317 15.77 -5.44 -3.25
CA MET A 317 15.60 -4.10 -3.78
C MET A 317 15.21 -4.22 -5.25
N TRP A 318 14.07 -3.65 -5.61
CA TRP A 318 13.49 -3.71 -6.93
C TRP A 318 13.46 -2.32 -7.56
N GLU A 319 13.81 -2.24 -8.83
CA GLU A 319 13.62 -1.06 -9.68
C GLU A 319 12.42 -1.29 -10.59
N LEU A 320 11.50 -0.32 -10.65
CA LEU A 320 10.34 -0.31 -11.52
C LEU A 320 10.53 0.74 -12.61
N THR A 321 10.16 0.39 -13.85
CA THR A 321 10.29 1.26 -15.03
C THR A 321 8.94 1.81 -15.49
N PRO A 322 8.90 2.88 -16.32
CA PRO A 322 7.64 3.54 -16.72
C PRO A 322 6.70 2.67 -17.54
N ASP A 323 7.22 1.63 -18.19
CA ASP A 323 6.47 0.64 -18.97
C ASP A 323 5.89 -0.50 -18.10
N GLY A 324 6.11 -0.49 -16.79
CA GLY A 324 5.63 -1.52 -15.86
C GLY A 324 6.54 -2.74 -15.73
N GLY A 325 7.74 -2.66 -16.31
CA GLY A 325 8.82 -3.60 -16.05
C GLY A 325 9.36 -3.46 -14.63
N GLU A 326 9.90 -4.55 -14.11
CA GLU A 326 10.61 -4.56 -12.83
C GLU A 326 11.85 -5.43 -12.91
N ARG A 327 12.90 -5.06 -12.18
CA ARG A 327 14.10 -5.87 -12.02
C ARG A 327 14.62 -5.81 -10.59
N MET A 328 15.06 -6.93 -10.06
CA MET A 328 15.81 -6.96 -8.80
C MET A 328 17.20 -6.38 -9.05
N ILE A 329 17.55 -5.31 -8.34
CA ILE A 329 18.84 -4.62 -8.43
C ILE A 329 19.78 -4.90 -7.24
N GLY A 330 19.28 -5.60 -6.23
CA GLY A 330 20.07 -6.11 -5.13
C GLY A 330 19.24 -6.90 -4.14
N PHE A 331 19.92 -7.62 -3.26
CA PHE A 331 19.30 -8.42 -2.21
C PHE A 331 20.14 -8.35 -0.93
N TYR A 332 19.48 -8.45 0.21
CA TYR A 332 20.08 -8.63 1.52
C TYR A 332 20.04 -10.10 1.89
N GLU A 333 21.18 -10.68 2.25
CA GLU A 333 21.27 -12.04 2.77
C GLU A 333 22.53 -12.18 3.63
N GLY A 334 22.46 -12.92 4.73
CA GLY A 334 23.63 -13.15 5.60
C GLY A 334 24.21 -11.88 6.24
N GLY A 335 23.40 -10.85 6.49
CA GLY A 335 23.84 -9.63 7.19
C GLY A 335 24.30 -8.49 6.29
N ALA A 336 24.27 -8.64 4.97
CA ALA A 336 24.72 -7.61 4.04
C ALA A 336 23.91 -7.58 2.74
N TRP A 337 23.88 -6.40 2.11
CA TRP A 337 23.35 -6.20 0.78
C TRP A 337 24.39 -6.53 -0.29
N SER A 338 23.94 -7.20 -1.34
CA SER A 338 24.68 -7.44 -2.57
C SER A 338 23.92 -6.81 -3.74
N ALA A 339 24.60 -5.98 -4.53
CA ALA A 339 24.04 -5.46 -5.77
C ALA A 339 24.00 -6.55 -6.84
N VAL A 340 22.96 -6.56 -7.66
CA VAL A 340 22.88 -7.40 -8.86
C VAL A 340 23.29 -6.55 -10.04
N HIS A 341 24.46 -6.84 -10.60
CA HIS A 341 24.90 -6.21 -11.84
C HIS A 341 24.07 -6.77 -13.00
N GLY A 342 23.32 -5.90 -13.66
CA GLY A 342 22.65 -6.20 -14.93
C GLY A 342 23.61 -6.15 -16.11
#